data_AF-A0A551YTA1-F1
#
_entry.id   AF-A0A551YTA1-F1
#
_cell.length_a   1.000
_cell.length_b   1.000
_cell.length_c   1.000
_cell.angle_alpha   90.00
_cell.angle_beta   90.00
_cell.angle_gamma   90.00
#
_symmetry.space_group_name_H-M   'P 1'
#
loop_
_entity.id
_entity.type
_entity.pdbx_description
1 polymer ?
#
loop_
_entity_poly.entity_id
_entity_poly.type
_entity_poly.pdbx_seq_one_letter_code
_entity_poly.pdbx_strand_id
1 'polypeptide(L)' 'GLYKMGTNQLLNADVNGAFNIIRKVIPDVIDQGIKGLPFNPVVLDPLVSEPVELRMTKLSGF' A
#
# COMPACT_ATOMS: atom_id res chain seq x y z
N GLY A 1 -8.90 -0.30 17.94
CA GLY A 1 -9.07 0.08 19.38
C GLY A 1 -8.65 1.53 19.64
N LEU A 2 -9.14 2.18 20.71
CA LEU A 2 -8.81 3.58 21.03
C LEU A 2 -7.54 3.69 21.90
N TYR A 3 -6.62 4.57 21.51
CA TYR A 3 -5.38 4.87 22.23
C TYR A 3 -5.35 6.34 22.65
N LYS A 4 -4.88 6.63 23.87
CA LYS A 4 -4.72 8.00 24.34
C LYS A 4 -3.38 8.55 23.85
N MET A 5 -3.41 9.66 23.13
CA MET A 5 -2.21 10.37 22.67
C MET A 5 -1.64 11.28 23.77
N GLY A 6 -0.40 11.73 23.61
CA GLY A 6 0.23 12.72 24.50
C GLY A 6 -0.51 14.07 24.57
N THR A 7 -1.37 14.35 23.58
CA THR A 7 -2.25 15.54 23.53
C THR A 7 -3.58 15.35 24.27
N ASN A 8 -3.75 14.27 25.05
CA ASN A 8 -4.99 13.87 25.72
C ASN A 8 -6.19 13.55 24.78
N GLN A 9 -5.96 13.45 23.48
CA GLN A 9 -6.97 13.00 22.51
C GLN A 9 -6.99 11.48 22.40
N LEU A 10 -8.15 10.92 22.04
CA LEU A 10 -8.29 9.50 21.71
C LEU A 10 -8.11 9.30 20.21
N LEU A 11 -7.25 8.36 19.84
CA LEU A 11 -6.97 7.97 18.45
C LEU A 11 -7.47 6.55 18.22
N ASN A 12 -8.26 6.35 17.17
CA ASN A 12 -8.63 5.00 16.76
C ASN A 12 -7.47 4.36 15.96
N ALA A 13 -6.89 3.28 16.48
CA ALA A 13 -5.76 2.61 15.84
C ALA A 13 -6.09 2.00 14.48
N ASP A 14 -7.31 1.51 14.27
CA ASP A 14 -7.68 0.86 13.01
C ASP A 14 -7.78 1.91 11.89
N VAL A 15 -8.40 3.05 12.21
CA VAL A 15 -8.48 4.21 11.32
C VAL A 15 -7.09 4.80 11.06
N ASN A 16 -6.26 4.96 12.09
CA ASN A 16 -4.91 5.50 11.94
C ASN A 16 -4.01 4.56 11.13
N GLY A 17 -4.12 3.25 11.33
CA GLY A 17 -3.41 2.23 10.57
C GLY A 17 -3.78 2.27 9.08
N ALA A 18 -5.08 2.25 8.79
CA ALA A 18 -5.58 2.37 7.41
C ALA A 18 -5.08 3.66 6.75
N PHE A 19 -5.14 4.79 7.46
CA PHE A 19 -4.66 6.08 6.95
C PHE A 19 -3.16 6.08 6.61
N ASN A 20 -2.33 5.45 7.45
CA ASN A 20 -0.89 5.34 7.21
C ASN A 20 -0.57 4.45 6.01
N ILE A 21 -1.33 3.37 5.80
CA ILE A 21 -1.18 2.51 4.62
C ILE A 21 -1.51 3.31 3.35
N ILE A 22 -2.63 4.04 3.35
CA ILE A 22 -3.02 4.86 2.19
C ILE A 22 -1.93 5.89 1.88
N ARG A 23 -1.43 6.64 2.88
CA ARG A 23 -0.35 7.62 2.69
C ARG A 23 0.98 6.99 2.26
N LYS A 24 1.25 5.74 2.64
CA LYS A 24 2.45 5.02 2.20
C LYS A 24 2.38 4.70 0.70
N VAL A 25 1.20 4.35 0.21
CA VAL A 25 0.96 3.96 -1.17
C VAL A 25 0.77 5.17 -2.07
N ILE A 26 0.09 6.20 -1.58
CA ILE A 26 -0.22 7.45 -2.28
C ILE A 26 0.14 8.62 -1.34
N PRO A 27 1.37 9.15 -1.42
CA PRO A 27 1.86 10.17 -0.48
C PRO A 27 1.01 11.45 -0.44
N ASP A 28 0.38 11.82 -1.54
CA ASP A 28 -0.39 13.05 -1.78
C ASP A 28 -1.91 12.81 -1.85
N VAL A 29 -2.40 11.70 -1.26
CA VAL A 29 -3.81 11.28 -1.33
C VAL A 29 -4.82 12.31 -0.83
N ILE A 30 -4.42 13.18 0.11
CA ILE A 30 -5.31 14.19 0.70
C ILE A 30 -5.49 15.37 -0.24
N ASP A 31 -4.44 15.71 -0.98
CA ASP A 31 -4.44 16.87 -1.87
C ASP A 31 -5.00 16.51 -3.26
N GLN A 32 -4.71 15.29 -3.74
CA GLN A 32 -5.05 14.86 -5.10
C GLN A 32 -6.18 13.84 -5.18
N GLY A 33 -6.65 13.33 -4.04
CA GLY A 33 -7.63 12.25 -3.96
C GLY A 33 -7.06 10.89 -4.41
N ILE A 34 -7.88 9.84 -4.28
CA ILE A 34 -7.55 8.53 -4.82
C ILE A 34 -7.93 8.54 -6.31
N LYS A 35 -6.95 8.79 -7.17
CA LYS A 35 -7.07 8.49 -8.60
C LYS A 35 -7.07 6.97 -8.75
N GLY A 36 -7.89 6.41 -9.64
CA GLY A 36 -7.93 4.96 -9.86
C GLY A 36 -6.52 4.46 -10.20
N LEU A 37 -5.88 3.78 -9.24
CA LEU A 37 -4.55 3.22 -9.43
C LEU A 37 -4.71 1.75 -9.78
N PRO A 38 -4.16 1.30 -10.93
CA PRO A 38 -4.18 -0.11 -11.30
C PRO A 38 -3.15 -0.83 -10.44
N PHE A 39 -3.48 -1.10 -9.18
CA PHE A 39 -2.67 -1.98 -8.36
C PHE A 39 -2.96 -3.41 -8.82
N ASN A 40 -2.05 -3.97 -9.61
CA ASN A 40 -1.93 -5.41 -9.73
C ASN A 40 -0.94 -5.87 -8.64
N PRO A 41 -1.39 -6.54 -7.56
CA PRO A 41 -0.47 -7.05 -6.55
C PRO A 41 0.47 -8.07 -7.20
N VAL A 42 1.74 -7.71 -7.40
CA VAL A 42 2.73 -8.66 -7.90
C VAL A 42 3.34 -9.38 -6.71
N VAL A 43 3.10 -10.68 -6.63
CA VAL A 43 3.79 -11.55 -5.67
C VAL A 43 5.24 -11.70 -6.13
N LEU A 44 6.14 -10.97 -5.48
CA LEU A 44 7.57 -11.20 -5.61
C LEU A 44 7.94 -12.32 -4.63
N ASP A 45 7.99 -13.55 -5.13
CA ASP A 45 8.58 -14.66 -4.37
C ASP A 45 10.09 -14.38 -4.17
N PRO A 46 10.56 -14.13 -2.93
CA PRO A 46 11.95 -13.81 -2.65
C PRO A 46 12.89 -15.02 -2.83
N LEU A 47 12.35 -16.23 -3.03
CA LEU A 47 13.13 -17.46 -3.17
C LEU A 47 13.35 -17.90 -4.62
N VAL A 48 12.75 -17.20 -5.58
CA VAL A 48 12.89 -17.54 -7.00
C VAL A 48 13.95 -16.63 -7.61
N SER A 49 15.10 -17.21 -7.94
CA SER A 49 16.30 -16.55 -8.49
C SER A 49 16.15 -16.06 -9.94
N GLU A 50 14.96 -16.19 -10.55
CA GLU A 50 14.76 -15.79 -11.94
C GLU A 50 14.60 -14.27 -12.08
N PRO A 51 15.32 -13.64 -13.04
CA PRO A 51 15.26 -12.20 -13.28
C PRO A 51 13.84 -11.69 -13.50
N VAL A 52 13.55 -10.53 -12.93
CA VAL A 52 12.23 -9.86 -12.98
C VAL A 52 11.73 -9.68 -14.43
N GLU A 53 12.65 -9.44 -15.37
CA GLU A 53 12.37 -9.25 -16.78
C GLU A 53 11.75 -10.49 -17.45
N LEU A 54 12.14 -11.70 -17.04
CA LEU A 54 11.61 -12.96 -17.58
C LEU A 54 10.18 -13.26 -17.08
N ARG A 55 9.80 -12.72 -15.92
CA ARG A 55 8.45 -12.90 -15.35
C ARG A 55 7.43 -11.97 -16.00
N MET A 56 7.85 -10.75 -16.34
CA MET A 56 6.99 -9.75 -17.00
C MET A 56 6.54 -10.24 -18.38
N THR A 57 7.39 -10.95 -19.13
CA THR A 57 7.06 -11.51 -20.46
C THR A 57 6.05 -12.67 -20.41
N LYS A 58 5.99 -13.42 -19.30
CA LYS A 58 4.99 -14.50 -19.12
C LYS A 58 3.61 -13.97 -18.73
N LEU A 59 3.54 -12.78 -18.13
CA LEU A 59 2.28 -12.16 -17.71
C LEU A 59 1.60 -11.38 -18.84
N SER A 60 2.33 -10.90 -19.85
CA SER A 60 1.78 -10.19 -21.01
C SER A 60 1.19 -11.10 -22.10
N GLY A 61 1.00 -12.39 -21.82
CA GLY A 61 0.46 -13.39 -22.74
C GLY A 61 -1.08 -13.57 -22.67
N PHE A 62 -1.80 -12.63 -22.06
CA PHE A 62 -3.27 -12.55 -22.03
C PHE A 62 -3.75 -11.25 -22.66
#